data_AF-A0A849ELJ9-F1
#
_entry.id   AF-A0A849ELJ9-F1
#
_cell.length_a   1.000
_cell.length_b   1.000
_cell.length_c   1.000
_cell.angle_alpha   90.00
_cell.angle_beta   90.00
_cell.angle_gamma   90.00
#
_symmetry.space_group_name_H-M   'P 1'
#
loop_
_entity.id
_entity.type
_entity.pdbx_description
1 polymer ?
#
loop_
_entity_poly.entity_id
_entity_poly.type
_entity_poly.pdbx_seq_one_letter_code
_entity_poly.pdbx_strand_id
1 'polypeptide(L)'
;MKKIAIALTAFIAILACKNESTSELITVNYPVTAKVDTIDTYFDTEVPDPYRWLEDDRSPQTEAWVTEQNKVTFGYLEQIPFREDLKNRMEKLWNYEKVSAPFKEGAYTYYYKNDGL
;
A
#
# COMPACT_ATOMS: atom_id res chain seq x y z
N MET A 1 11.60 -52.92 14.58
CA MET A 1 10.94 -51.74 15.19
C MET A 1 11.73 -50.45 15.04
N LYS A 2 13.01 -50.38 15.44
CA LYS A 2 13.84 -49.15 15.30
C LYS A 2 14.03 -48.65 13.85
N LYS A 3 14.24 -49.57 12.89
CA LYS A 3 14.37 -49.22 11.45
C LYS A 3 13.07 -48.68 10.83
N ILE A 4 11.91 -49.13 11.33
CA ILE A 4 10.59 -48.65 10.90
C ILE A 4 10.33 -47.25 11.49
N ALA A 5 10.70 -47.04 12.76
CA ALA A 5 10.58 -45.73 13.42
C ALA A 5 11.45 -44.64 12.76
N ILE A 6 12.66 -44.99 12.31
CA ILE A 6 13.58 -44.08 11.59
C ILE A 6 13.03 -43.74 10.18
N ALA A 7 12.47 -44.73 9.48
CA ALA A 7 11.83 -44.48 8.18
C ALA A 7 10.58 -43.60 8.29
N LEU A 8 9.79 -43.75 9.36
CA LEU A 8 8.59 -42.94 9.62
C LEU A 8 8.95 -41.48 9.94
N THR A 9 10.03 -41.25 10.71
CA THR A 9 10.49 -39.89 11.05
C THR A 9 11.10 -39.18 9.84
N ALA A 10 11.81 -39.90 8.96
CA ALA A 10 12.30 -39.34 7.70
C ALA A 10 11.16 -38.93 6.75
N PHE A 11 10.04 -39.67 6.73
CA PHE A 11 8.88 -39.34 5.88
C PHE A 11 8.15 -38.08 6.36
N ILE A 12 8.03 -37.87 7.67
CA ILE A 12 7.42 -36.66 8.26
C ILE A 12 8.27 -35.41 7.98
N ALA A 13 9.60 -35.54 7.98
CA ALA A 13 10.51 -34.45 7.66
C ALA A 13 10.40 -33.98 6.19
N ILE A 14 10.06 -34.87 5.26
CA ILE A 14 9.89 -34.52 3.84
C ILE A 14 8.55 -33.77 3.60
N LEU A 15 7.51 -34.08 4.37
CA LEU A 15 6.22 -33.38 4.33
C LEU A 15 6.27 -31.97 4.94
N ALA A 16 7.18 -31.71 5.89
CA ALA A 16 7.35 -30.41 6.53
C ALA A 16 8.05 -29.35 5.65
N CYS A 17 8.68 -29.76 4.54
CA CYS A 17 9.47 -28.89 3.65
C CYS A 17 8.78 -28.55 2.33
N LYS A 18 7.45 -28.59 2.27
CA LYS A 18 6.69 -28.07 1.11
C LYS A 18 6.14 -26.68 1.41
N ASN A 19 7.01 -25.67 1.36
CA ASN A 19 6.58 -24.27 1.21
C ASN A 19 6.41 -23.99 -0.29
N GLU A 20 5.38 -24.58 -0.90
CA GLU A 20 4.93 -24.16 -2.22
C GLU A 20 4.23 -22.81 -2.02
N SER A 21 4.94 -21.72 -2.31
CA SER A 21 4.31 -20.42 -2.50
C SER A 21 3.54 -20.48 -3.82
N THR A 22 2.28 -20.92 -3.75
CA THR A 22 1.32 -20.70 -4.82
C THR A 22 1.05 -19.20 -4.87
N SER A 23 1.67 -18.52 -5.83
CA SER A 23 1.32 -17.15 -6.20
C SER A 23 -0.07 -17.16 -6.84
N GLU A 24 -1.12 -17.15 -6.01
CA GLU A 24 -2.47 -16.94 -6.50
C GLU A 24 -2.57 -15.51 -7.06
N LEU A 25 -2.92 -15.41 -8.33
CA LEU A 25 -3.16 -14.12 -8.99
C LEU A 25 -4.45 -13.53 -8.42
N ILE A 26 -4.34 -12.46 -7.64
CA ILE A 26 -5.50 -11.70 -7.16
C ILE A 26 -6.12 -10.98 -8.36
N THR A 27 -7.32 -11.39 -8.75
CA THR A 27 -8.09 -10.73 -9.80
C THR A 27 -8.72 -9.46 -9.25
N VAL A 28 -8.46 -8.32 -9.88
CA VAL A 28 -8.95 -7.00 -9.44
C VAL A 28 -10.06 -6.52 -10.37
N ASN A 29 -11.23 -6.24 -9.81
CA ASN A 29 -12.35 -5.66 -10.54
C ASN A 29 -12.34 -4.14 -10.33
N TYR A 30 -11.95 -3.39 -11.37
CA TYR A 30 -11.87 -1.93 -11.28
C TYR A 30 -13.26 -1.28 -11.34
N PRO A 31 -13.46 -0.14 -10.65
CA PRO A 31 -14.69 0.63 -10.77
C PRO A 31 -14.84 1.18 -12.19
N VAL A 32 -16.09 1.24 -12.67
CA VAL A 32 -16.39 1.88 -13.95
C VAL A 32 -16.07 3.37 -13.82
N THR A 33 -15.19 3.87 -14.69
CA THR A 33 -14.85 5.30 -14.78
C THR A 33 -15.50 5.87 -16.03
N ALA A 34 -16.44 6.81 -15.85
CA ALA A 34 -17.12 7.44 -16.96
C ALA A 34 -16.11 8.18 -17.85
N LYS A 35 -16.36 8.16 -19.16
CA LYS A 35 -15.64 8.97 -20.14
C LYS A 35 -16.57 10.09 -20.61
N VAL A 36 -16.08 11.32 -20.60
CA VAL A 36 -16.76 12.49 -21.17
C VAL A 36 -16.13 12.86 -22.51
N ASP A 37 -16.75 13.79 -23.23
CA ASP A 37 -16.38 14.24 -24.57
C ASP A 37 -15.59 15.55 -24.57
N THR A 38 -15.01 15.94 -23.43
CA THR A 38 -14.15 17.13 -23.35
C THR A 38 -12.96 16.98 -24.30
N ILE A 39 -12.77 17.98 -25.16
CA ILE A 39 -11.65 18.09 -26.10
C ILE A 39 -11.11 19.51 -25.98
N ASP A 40 -9.81 19.63 -25.75
CA ASP A 40 -9.10 20.91 -25.85
C ASP A 40 -8.43 21.01 -27.24
N THR A 41 -8.19 22.23 -27.71
CA THR A 41 -7.44 22.48 -28.96
C THR A 41 -6.17 23.25 -28.67
N TYR A 42 -5.02 22.68 -29.03
CA TYR A 42 -3.71 23.30 -28.90
C TYR A 42 -3.07 23.42 -30.28
N PHE A 43 -2.86 24.65 -30.77
CA PHE A 43 -2.26 24.91 -32.09
C PHE A 43 -2.90 24.07 -33.21
N ASP A 44 -4.22 24.20 -33.34
CA ASP A 44 -5.06 23.45 -34.29
C ASP A 44 -5.07 21.92 -34.11
N THR A 45 -4.49 21.40 -33.01
CA THR A 45 -4.52 19.98 -32.66
C THR A 45 -5.56 19.71 -31.57
N GLU A 46 -6.56 18.90 -31.87
CA GLU A 46 -7.54 18.42 -30.89
C GLU A 46 -6.94 17.35 -29.97
N VAL A 47 -7.15 17.51 -28.66
CA VAL A 47 -6.67 16.61 -27.61
C VAL A 47 -7.84 16.23 -26.71
N PRO A 48 -8.38 15.00 -26.83
CA PRO A 48 -9.45 14.51 -25.97
C PRO A 48 -8.97 14.31 -24.53
N ASP A 49 -9.76 14.80 -23.58
CA ASP A 49 -9.58 14.60 -22.15
C ASP A 49 -10.82 13.93 -21.55
N PRO A 50 -10.95 12.60 -21.70
CA PRO A 50 -12.16 11.88 -21.33
C PRO A 50 -12.40 11.83 -19.82
N TYR A 51 -11.45 12.28 -19.00
CA TYR A 51 -11.54 12.24 -17.55
C TYR A 51 -11.50 13.64 -16.91
N ARG A 52 -11.69 14.71 -17.70
CA ARG A 52 -11.79 16.10 -17.22
C ARG A 52 -12.68 16.26 -15.99
N TRP A 53 -13.76 15.48 -15.90
CA TRP A 53 -14.68 15.52 -14.76
C TRP A 53 -14.03 15.16 -13.41
N LEU A 54 -12.93 14.39 -13.40
CA LEU A 54 -12.16 14.07 -12.19
C LEU A 54 -11.33 15.26 -11.67
N GLU A 55 -11.17 16.33 -12.45
CA GLU A 55 -10.46 17.54 -12.01
C GLU A 55 -11.28 18.39 -11.03
N ASP A 56 -12.61 18.24 -10.99
CA ASP A 56 -13.43 18.86 -9.95
C ASP A 56 -13.35 18.02 -8.67
N ASP A 57 -12.40 18.41 -7.82
CA ASP A 57 -12.08 17.81 -6.53
C ASP A 57 -13.18 17.95 -5.48
N ARG A 58 -14.20 18.79 -5.73
CA ARG A 58 -15.35 19.01 -4.85
C ARG A 58 -16.64 18.43 -5.39
N SER A 59 -16.62 17.80 -6.56
CA SER A 59 -17.82 17.19 -7.12
C SER A 59 -18.21 15.91 -6.36
N PRO A 60 -19.51 15.65 -6.14
CA PRO A 60 -19.96 14.38 -5.57
C PRO A 60 -19.55 13.16 -6.42
N GLN A 61 -19.37 13.35 -7.73
CA GLN A 61 -18.97 12.29 -8.64
C GLN A 61 -17.51 11.87 -8.41
N THR A 62 -16.60 12.84 -8.26
CA THR A 62 -15.19 12.58 -7.95
C THR A 62 -15.05 11.95 -6.57
N GLU A 63 -15.77 12.45 -5.56
CA GLU A 63 -15.78 11.86 -4.22
C GLU A 63 -16.23 10.38 -4.24
N ALA A 64 -17.31 10.08 -4.96
CA ALA A 64 -17.80 8.71 -5.12
C ALA A 64 -16.77 7.82 -5.84
N TRP A 65 -16.14 8.32 -6.90
CA TRP A 65 -15.11 7.58 -7.62
C TRP A 65 -13.88 7.29 -6.76
N VAL A 66 -13.38 8.27 -6.00
CA VAL A 66 -12.26 8.08 -5.06
C VAL A 66 -12.61 7.02 -4.02
N THR A 67 -13.84 7.05 -3.51
CA THR A 67 -14.34 6.06 -2.54
C THR A 67 -14.33 4.64 -3.12
N GLU A 68 -14.81 4.46 -4.36
CA GLU A 68 -14.80 3.15 -5.02
C GLU A 68 -13.38 2.66 -5.35
N GLN A 69 -12.47 3.55 -5.77
CA GLN A 69 -11.06 3.20 -5.99
C GLN A 69 -10.37 2.79 -4.69
N ASN A 70 -10.67 3.47 -3.58
CA ASN A 70 -10.16 3.09 -2.26
C ASN A 70 -10.68 1.72 -1.85
N LYS A 71 -11.95 1.39 -2.08
CA LYS A 71 -12.50 0.04 -1.78
C LYS A 71 -11.74 -1.05 -2.53
N VAL A 72 -11.46 -0.85 -3.82
CA VAL A 72 -10.69 -1.82 -4.62
C VAL A 72 -9.26 -1.94 -4.09
N THR A 73 -8.62 -0.82 -3.80
CA THR A 73 -7.25 -0.78 -3.30
C THR A 73 -7.13 -1.46 -1.94
N PHE A 74 -7.95 -1.07 -0.96
CA PHE A 74 -7.91 -1.67 0.38
C PHE A 74 -8.36 -3.13 0.35
N GLY A 75 -9.37 -3.48 -0.44
CA GLY A 75 -9.79 -4.87 -0.61
C GLY A 75 -8.72 -5.77 -1.21
N TYR A 76 -7.84 -5.25 -2.08
CA TYR A 76 -6.65 -5.96 -2.54
C TYR A 76 -5.59 -6.06 -1.45
N LEU A 77 -5.27 -4.93 -0.81
CA LEU A 77 -4.20 -4.84 0.17
C LEU A 77 -4.47 -5.67 1.44
N GLU A 78 -5.73 -5.79 1.85
CA GLU A 78 -6.18 -6.62 2.97
C GLU A 78 -5.93 -8.12 2.75
N GLN A 79 -5.80 -8.57 1.51
CA GLN A 79 -5.52 -9.97 1.18
C GLN A 79 -4.03 -10.33 1.37
N ILE A 80 -3.15 -9.35 1.56
CA ILE A 80 -1.71 -9.56 1.69
C ILE A 80 -1.41 -10.06 3.13
N PRO A 81 -1.03 -11.33 3.33
CA PRO A 81 -1.02 -11.93 4.67
C PRO A 81 -0.03 -11.28 5.65
N PHE A 82 1.05 -10.71 5.14
CA PHE A 82 2.13 -10.12 5.95
C PHE A 82 2.02 -8.58 6.08
N ARG A 83 0.93 -7.97 5.62
CA ARG A 83 0.77 -6.50 5.64
C ARG A 83 0.82 -5.93 7.06
N GLU A 84 0.11 -6.56 8.00
CA GLU A 84 0.08 -6.07 9.39
C GLU A 84 1.42 -6.29 10.11
N ASP A 85 2.08 -7.43 9.86
CA ASP A 85 3.43 -7.69 10.39
C ASP A 85 4.44 -6.65 9.90
N LEU A 86 4.36 -6.27 8.63
CA LEU A 86 5.20 -5.22 8.05
C LEU A 86 4.93 -3.86 8.70
N LYS A 87 3.66 -3.49 8.87
CA LYS A 87 3.26 -2.25 9.56
C LYS A 87 3.80 -2.21 10.98
N ASN A 88 3.58 -3.27 11.76
CA ASN A 88 4.06 -3.39 13.15
C ASN A 88 5.58 -3.31 13.24
N ARG A 89 6.29 -3.95 12.30
CA ARG A 89 7.75 -3.87 12.22
C ARG A 89 8.21 -2.43 11.96
N MET A 90 7.56 -1.71 11.03
CA MET A 90 7.93 -0.33 10.73
C MET A 90 7.63 0.59 11.90
N GLU A 91 6.47 0.42 12.54
CA GLU A 91 6.07 1.17 13.74
C GLU A 91 7.14 1.06 14.83
N LYS A 92 7.57 -0.17 15.14
CA LYS A 92 8.63 -0.43 16.12
C LYS A 92 9.97 0.23 15.77
N LEU A 93 10.32 0.25 14.48
CA LEU A 93 11.58 0.87 14.02
C LEU A 93 11.49 2.40 13.97
N TRP A 94 10.29 2.95 13.80
CA TRP A 94 10.06 4.39 13.70
C TRP A 94 9.92 5.05 15.07
N ASN A 95 9.47 4.31 16.07
CA ASN A 95 9.22 4.80 17.43
C ASN A 95 10.52 4.95 18.25
N TYR A 96 11.30 5.99 17.93
CA TYR A 96 12.47 6.40 18.68
C TYR A 96 12.58 7.93 18.72
N GLU A 97 13.23 8.46 19.74
CA GLU A 97 13.45 9.90 19.92
C GLU A 97 14.34 10.46 18.81
N LYS A 98 13.90 11.54 18.19
CA LYS A 98 14.61 12.28 17.14
C LYS A 98 14.84 13.70 17.59
N VAL A 99 16.09 14.14 17.56
CA VAL A 99 16.49 15.51 17.91
C VAL A 99 17.30 16.08 16.75
N SER A 100 16.94 17.28 16.29
CA SER A 100 17.69 17.96 15.25
C SER A 100 18.98 18.56 15.79
N ALA A 101 19.90 18.94 14.90
CA ALA A 101 21.00 19.81 15.28
C ALA A 101 20.46 21.11 15.89
N PRO A 102 21.03 21.62 17.00
CA PRO A 102 20.61 22.87 17.60
C PRO A 102 21.08 24.05 16.76
N PHE A 103 20.31 25.14 16.77
CA PHE A 103 20.66 26.41 16.16
C PHE A 103 20.35 27.57 17.11
N LYS A 104 21.09 28.67 16.98
CA LYS A 104 20.97 29.83 17.88
C LYS A 104 20.23 30.97 17.20
N GLU A 105 19.28 31.55 17.90
CA GLU A 105 18.58 32.78 17.51
C GLU A 105 18.53 33.72 18.72
N GLY A 106 19.26 34.85 18.62
CA GLY A 106 19.42 35.79 19.73
C GLY A 106 19.98 35.14 20.99
N ALA A 107 19.22 35.22 22.09
CA ALA A 107 19.60 34.65 23.39
C ALA A 107 19.22 33.17 23.56
N TYR A 108 18.52 32.56 22.59
CA TYR A 108 17.95 31.22 22.71
C TYR A 108 18.63 30.23 21.76
N THR A 109 18.64 28.97 22.18
CA THR A 109 19.02 27.83 21.34
C THR A 109 17.77 27.00 21.08
N TYR A 110 17.46 26.81 19.81
CA TYR A 110 16.31 26.07 19.33
C TYR A 110 16.75 24.72 18.76
N TYR A 111 15.87 23.75 18.83
CA TYR A 111 15.98 22.46 18.15
C TYR A 111 14.58 21.88 17.97
N TYR A 112 14.43 21.01 16.96
CA TYR A 112 13.23 20.21 16.80
C TYR A 112 13.42 18.90 17.57
N LYS A 113 12.33 18.46 18.21
CA LYS A 113 12.29 17.19 18.91
C LYS A 113 10.99 16.46 18.57
N ASN A 114 11.09 15.15 18.37
CA ASN A 114 9.96 14.24 18.30
C ASN A 114 10.28 13.01 19.16
N ASP A 115 9.44 12.71 20.16
CA ASP A 115 9.63 11.58 21.08
C ASP A 115 9.43 10.20 20.41
N GLY A 116 8.83 10.15 19.22
CA GLY A 116 8.54 8.90 18.52
C GLY A 116 7.27 8.95 17.69
N LEU A 117 6.40 7.97 17.90
CA LEU A 117 5.03 7.90 17.38
C LEU A 117 4.02 8.41 18.42
#